data_AF-A0A441BSG3-F1
#
_entry.id   AF-A0A441BSG3-F1
#
_cell.length_a   1.000
_cell.length_b   1.000
_cell.length_c   1.000
_cell.angle_alpha   90.00
_cell.angle_beta   90.00
_cell.angle_gamma   90.00
#
_symmetry.space_group_name_H-M   'P 1'
#
loop_
_entity.id
_entity.type
_entity.pdbx_description
1 polymer ?
#
loop_
_entity_poly.entity_id
_entity_poly.type
_entity_poly.pdbx_seq_one_letter_code
_entity_poly.pdbx_strand_id
1 'polypeptide(L)' 'MKLLLKRLGELNAEGTPYELDYLTMKSGFVYRHCAVLSFDEETLMVTQETFPETALNISEIASARIILM' A
#
# COMPACT_ATOMS: atom_id res chain seq x y z
N MET A 1 -2.23 -3.04 11.40
CA MET A 1 -1.35 -2.80 10.22
C MET A 1 0.14 -3.08 10.40
N LYS A 2 0.68 -3.43 11.58
CA LYS A 2 2.12 -3.73 11.72
C LYS A 2 2.63 -4.86 10.80
N LEU A 3 1.77 -5.85 10.51
CA LEU A 3 2.10 -6.96 9.60
C LEU A 3 2.24 -6.51 8.14
N LEU A 4 1.42 -5.55 7.68
CA LEU A 4 1.50 -5.00 6.32
C LEU A 4 2.84 -4.32 6.12
N LEU A 5 3.19 -3.36 6.98
CA LEU A 5 4.46 -2.63 6.91
C LEU A 5 5.67 -3.56 6.96
N LYS A 6 5.64 -4.57 7.84
CA LYS A 6 6.69 -5.59 7.89
C LYS A 6 6.83 -6.32 6.55
N ARG A 7 5.72 -6.74 5.95
CA ARG A 7 5.75 -7.47 4.68
C ARG A 7 6.24 -6.60 3.52
N LEU A 8 5.83 -5.33 3.47
CA LEU A 8 6.35 -4.37 2.48
C LEU A 8 7.86 -4.15 2.65
N GLY A 9 8.33 -4.07 3.90
CA GLY A 9 9.76 -3.96 4.21
C GLY A 9 10.56 -5.17 3.75
N GLU A 10 10.06 -6.39 3.96
CA GLU A 10 10.67 -7.63 3.45
C GLU A 10 10.77 -7.61 1.92
N LEU A 11 9.68 -7.29 1.22
CA LEU A 11 9.66 -7.25 -0.23
C LEU A 11 10.59 -6.19 -0.81
N ASN A 12 10.64 -5.01 -0.20
CA ASN A 12 11.59 -3.95 -0.59
C ASN A 12 13.05 -4.37 -0.38
N ALA A 13 13.36 -5.05 0.73
CA ALA A 13 14.71 -5.53 1.02
C ALA A 13 15.15 -6.64 0.06
N GLU A 14 14.20 -7.49 -0.36
CA GLU A 14 14.41 -8.55 -1.36
C GLU A 14 14.50 -8.00 -2.80
N GLY A 15 14.09 -6.75 -3.03
CA GLY A 15 13.98 -6.17 -4.38
C GLY A 15 12.88 -6.83 -5.22
N THR A 16 11.89 -7.45 -4.57
CA THR A 16 10.77 -8.11 -5.24
C THR A 16 9.77 -7.05 -5.70
N PRO A 17 9.43 -6.96 -6.99
CA PRO A 17 8.41 -6.02 -7.45
C PRO A 17 7.01 -6.47 -7.01
N TYR A 18 6.20 -5.52 -6.56
CA TYR A 18 4.83 -5.77 -6.13
C TYR A 18 3.95 -4.53 -6.30
N GLU A 19 2.64 -4.76 -6.27
CA GLU A 19 1.62 -3.72 -6.11
C GLU A 19 0.63 -4.05 -5.00
N LEU A 20 -0.14 -3.06 -4.58
CA LEU A 20 -1.31 -3.24 -3.75
C LEU A 20 -2.57 -3.16 -4.62
N ASP A 21 -3.34 -4.25 -4.64
CA ASP A 21 -4.70 -4.24 -5.18
C ASP A 21 -5.72 -4.36 -4.04
N TYR A 22 -6.95 -3.91 -4.27
CA TYR A 22 -8.02 -3.92 -3.26
C TYR A 22 -7.61 -3.32 -1.90
N LEU A 23 -6.88 -2.21 -1.92
CA LEU A 23 -6.52 -1.44 -0.73
C LEU A 23 -7.77 -0.71 -0.21
N THR A 24 -8.41 -1.32 0.78
CA THR A 24 -9.71 -0.89 1.32
C THR A 24 -9.51 -0.03 2.55
N MET A 25 -10.09 1.16 2.55
CA MET A 25 -10.11 2.08 3.67
C MET A 25 -11.29 1.78 4.60
N LYS A 26 -11.18 2.13 5.88
CA LYS A 26 -12.28 2.04 6.86
C LYS A 26 -13.50 2.88 6.47
N SER A 27 -13.29 3.94 5.70
CA SER A 27 -14.38 4.75 5.11
C SER A 27 -15.19 3.99 4.04
N GLY A 28 -14.72 2.83 3.58
CA GLY A 28 -15.33 2.05 2.50
C GLY A 28 -14.77 2.35 1.11
N PHE A 29 -13.89 3.35 0.98
CA PHE A 29 -13.20 3.60 -0.29
C PHE A 29 -12.19 2.49 -0.61
N VAL A 30 -12.07 2.11 -1.88
CA VAL A 30 -11.15 1.05 -2.33
C VAL A 30 -10.24 1.59 -3.41
N TYR A 31 -8.93 1.52 -3.18
CA TYR A 31 -7.92 1.76 -4.19
C TYR A 31 -7.51 0.43 -4.86
N ARG A 32 -7.21 0.51 -6.15
CA ARG A 32 -6.78 -0.62 -6.99
C ARG A 32 -5.49 -0.26 -7.72
N HIS A 33 -4.69 -1.28 -8.06
CA HIS A 33 -3.44 -1.17 -8.80
C HIS A 33 -2.55 -0.03 -8.29
N CYS A 34 -2.29 -0.06 -6.98
CA CYS A 34 -1.48 0.94 -6.30
C CYS A 34 -0.02 0.52 -6.28
N ALA A 35 0.83 1.29 -6.95
CA ALA A 35 2.27 1.20 -6.76
C ALA A 35 2.64 1.87 -5.43
N VAL A 36 3.43 1.18 -4.61
CA VAL A 36 3.93 1.73 -3.34
C VAL A 36 5.19 2.53 -3.60
N LEU A 37 5.17 3.82 -3.25
CA LEU A 37 6.29 4.74 -3.44
C LEU A 37 7.18 4.76 -2.20
N SER A 38 6.56 4.91 -1.03
CA SER A 38 7.23 4.90 0.28
C SER A 38 6.23 4.58 1.38
N PHE A 39 6.73 4.21 2.55
CA PHE A 39 5.90 4.01 3.74
C PHE A 39 6.70 4.23 5.01
N ASP A 40 6.00 4.68 6.04
CA ASP A 40 6.48 4.75 7.41
C ASP A 40 5.43 4.15 8.38
N GLU A 41 5.55 4.43 9.67
CA GLU A 41 4.66 3.86 10.69
C GLU A 41 3.22 4.40 10.60
N GLU A 42 3.02 5.59 10.03
CA GLU A 42 1.76 6.31 9.98
C GLU A 42 1.20 6.46 8.57
N THR A 43 2.07 6.52 7.56
CA THR A 43 1.73 6.90 6.19
C THR A 43 2.18 5.86 5.18
N LEU A 44 1.31 5.57 4.22
CA LEU A 44 1.58 4.79 3.02
C LEU A 44 1.41 5.71 1.81
N MET A 45 2.51 6.00 1.12
CA MET A 45 2.50 6.75 -0.13
C MET A 45 2.30 5.78 -1.28
N VAL A 46 1.19 5.96 -2.00
CA VAL A 46 0.89 5.18 -3.20
C VAL A 46 0.67 6.09 -4.40
N THR A 47 0.84 5.53 -5.58
CA THR A 47 0.36 6.12 -6.83
C THR A 47 -0.47 5.13 -7.61
N GLN A 48 -1.37 5.62 -8.44
CA GLN A 48 -2.13 4.83 -9.40
C GLN A 48 -1.80 5.38 -10.79
N GLU A 49 -1.87 4.54 -11.83
CA GLU A 49 -1.46 4.93 -13.19
C GLU A 49 -2.06 6.26 -13.69
N THR A 50 -3.27 6.61 -13.23
CA THR A 50 -4.01 7.80 -13.66
C THR A 50 -4.19 8.87 -12.58
N PHE A 51 -3.70 8.67 -11.36
CA PHE A 51 -3.96 9.56 -10.23
C PHE A 51 -2.67 10.12 -9.63
N PRO A 52 -2.73 11.31 -9.01
CA PRO A 52 -1.59 11.85 -8.29
C PRO A 52 -1.22 10.96 -7.11
N GLU A 53 0.03 11.13 -6.65
CA GLU A 53 0.52 10.51 -5.43
C GLU A 53 -0.44 10.79 -4.27
N THR A 54 -0.82 9.72 -3.57
CA THR A 54 -1.81 9.77 -2.50
C THR A 54 -1.18 9.27 -1.21
N ALA A 55 -1.20 10.13 -0.19
CA ALA A 55 -0.80 9.79 1.16
C ALA A 55 -1.99 9.14 1.89
N LEU A 56 -1.85 7.86 2.25
CA LEU A 56 -2.86 7.11 2.99
C LEU A 56 -2.42 6.91 4.42
N ASN A 57 -3.29 7.22 5.38
CA ASN A 57 -3.02 6.94 6.78
C ASN A 57 -3.13 5.43 7.02
N ILE A 58 -2.06 4.81 7.49
CA ILE A 58 -1.96 3.38 7.79
C ILE A 58 -3.06 2.95 8.74
N SER A 59 -3.43 3.78 9.73
CA SER A 59 -4.48 3.45 10.70
C SER A 59 -5.87 3.39 10.08
N GLU A 60 -6.08 4.01 8.92
CA GLU A 60 -7.34 4.05 8.19
C GLU A 60 -7.48 2.92 7.16
N ILE A 61 -6.43 2.15 6.92
CA ILE A 61 -6.49 0.98 6.03
C ILE A 61 -7.21 -0.17 6.74
N ALA A 62 -8.30 -0.67 6.18
CA ALA A 62 -8.97 -1.87 6.69
C ALA A 62 -8.26 -3.14 6.22
N SER A 63 -7.90 -3.21 4.94
CA SER A 63 -7.21 -4.35 4.35
C SER A 63 -6.44 -3.94 3.09
N ALA A 64 -5.40 -4.70 2.76
CA ALA A 64 -4.65 -4.55 1.53
C ALA A 64 -4.29 -5.93 0.99
N ARG A 65 -4.34 -6.12 -0.34
CA ARG A 65 -3.83 -7.34 -0.98
C ARG A 65 -2.55 -7.00 -1.73
N ILE A 66 -1.48 -7.73 -1.42
CA ILE A 66 -0.21 -7.61 -2.13
C ILE A 66 -0.24 -8.56 -3.33
N ILE A 67 0.06 -8.04 -4.52
CA ILE A 67 0.23 -8.82 -5.75
C ILE A 67 1.71 -8.76 -6.12
N LEU A 68 2.34 -9.93 -6.27
CA LEU A 68 3.73 -10.04 -6.71
C LEU A 68 3.78 -9.98 -8.23
N MET A 69 4.83 -9.33 -8.78
CA MET A 69 5.06 -9.20 -10.23
C MET A 69 6.26 -10.00 -10.70
#